data_AF-A0A401QKR8-F1
#
_entry.id   AF-A0A401QKR8-F1
#
_cell.length_a   1.000
_cell.length_b   1.000
_cell.length_c   1.000
_cell.angle_alpha   90.00
_cell.angle_beta   90.00
_cell.angle_gamma   90.00
#
_symmetry.space_group_name_H-M   'P 1'
#
loop_
_entity.id
_entity.type
_entity.pdbx_description
1 polymer ?
#
loop_
_entity_poly.entity_id
_entity_poly.type
_entity_poly.pdbx_seq_one_letter_code
_entity_poly.pdbx_strand_id
1 'polypeptide(L)' 'MELDCHAELRGITVRRPQLKLQQDVPFPDWVADNWETVKNFQAKADDLLIATYPKS' A
#
# COMPACT_ATOMS: atom_id res chain seq x y z
N MET A 1 20.35 -11.59 3.26
CA MET A 1 20.30 -12.12 4.64
C MET A 1 18.94 -11.70 5.18
N GLU A 2 17.85 -12.45 5.12
CA GLU A 2 17.57 -13.84 4.75
C GLU A 2 16.19 -13.81 4.05
N LEU A 3 16.09 -14.30 2.81
CA LEU A 3 14.79 -14.56 2.14
C LEU A 3 14.65 -16.04 1.77
N ASP A 4 15.53 -16.89 2.32
CA ASP A 4 15.66 -18.29 1.91
C ASP A 4 14.73 -19.27 2.66
N CYS A 5 13.93 -18.79 3.61
CA CYS A 5 13.13 -19.63 4.52
C CYS A 5 11.67 -19.89 4.08
N HIS A 6 11.21 -19.33 2.97
CA HIS A 6 9.84 -19.52 2.46
C HIS A 6 9.85 -20.26 1.10
N ALA A 7 9.89 -21.58 1.15
CA ALA A 7 9.91 -22.44 -0.04
C ALA A 7 8.68 -22.23 -0.95
N GLU A 8 7.55 -21.83 -0.37
CA GLU A 8 6.28 -21.51 -1.00
C GLU A 8 6.31 -20.23 -1.85
N LEU A 9 7.29 -19.35 -1.65
CA LEU A 9 7.43 -18.11 -2.42
C LEU A 9 8.40 -18.24 -3.60
N ARG A 10 8.96 -19.44 -3.83
CA ARG A 10 9.88 -19.70 -4.95
C ARG A 10 9.16 -19.48 -6.29
N GLY A 11 9.76 -18.69 -7.17
CA GLY A 11 9.21 -18.35 -8.49
C GLY A 11 8.26 -17.16 -8.51
N ILE A 12 7.93 -16.58 -7.34
CA ILE A 12 7.15 -15.33 -7.28
C ILE A 12 8.08 -14.16 -7.63
N THR A 13 7.83 -13.53 -8.77
CA THR A 13 8.48 -12.26 -9.10
C THR A 13 7.73 -11.13 -8.39
N VAL A 14 8.24 -10.68 -7.25
CA VAL A 14 7.69 -9.52 -6.55
C VAL A 14 8.19 -8.25 -7.24
N ARG A 15 7.28 -7.49 -7.84
CA ARG A 15 7.61 -6.13 -8.32
C ARG A 15 7.66 -5.21 -7.11
N ARG A 16 8.85 -4.66 -6.83
CA ARG A 16 9.03 -3.63 -5.80
C ARG A 16 8.45 -2.31 -6.34
N PRO A 17 7.36 -1.77 -5.75
CA PRO A 17 6.83 -0.48 -6.18
C PRO A 17 7.83 0.63 -5.89
N GLN A 18 7.84 1.65 -6.75
CA GLN A 18 8.51 2.90 -6.44
C GLN A 18 7.64 3.71 -5.47
N LEU A 19 8.28 4.52 -4.63
CA LEU A 19 7.57 5.41 -3.72
C LEU A 19 7.54 6.82 -4.30
N LYS A 20 6.36 7.45 -4.23
CA LYS A 20 6.16 8.86 -4.58
C LYS A 20 5.65 9.58 -3.35
N LEU A 21 6.09 10.82 -3.18
CA LEU A 21 5.61 11.68 -2.10
C LEU A 21 4.25 12.25 -2.49
N GLN A 22 3.25 12.02 -1.65
CA GLN A 22 1.96 12.66 -1.71
C GLN A 22 1.75 13.40 -0.40
N GLN A 23 1.67 14.73 -0.46
CA GLN A 23 1.56 15.59 0.73
C GLN A 23 2.62 15.23 1.80
N ASP A 24 3.88 15.11 1.36
CA ASP A 24 5.06 14.76 2.18
C ASP A 24 5.06 13.35 2.80
N VAL A 25 4.09 12.51 2.46
CA VAL A 25 4.03 11.10 2.90
C VAL A 25 4.37 10.16 1.74
N PRO A 26 5.27 9.17 1.92
CA PRO A 26 5.63 8.24 0.86
C PRO A 26 4.54 7.18 0.67
N PHE A 27 4.01 7.09 -0.54
CA PHE A 27 3.06 6.05 -0.96
C PHE A 27 3.61 5.24 -2.14
N PRO A 28 3.17 3.98 -2.34
CA PRO A 28 3.38 3.26 -3.59
C PRO A 28 2.91 4.09 -4.79
N ASP A 29 3.65 4.04 -5.89
CA ASP A 29 3.39 4.78 -7.13
C ASP A 29 1.93 4.70 -7.58
N TRP A 30 1.32 3.50 -7.56
CA TRP A 30 -0.08 3.31 -7.94
C TRP A 30 -1.09 4.02 -7.04
N VAL A 31 -0.78 4.27 -5.76
CA VAL A 31 -1.66 5.05 -4.86
C VAL A 31 -1.48 6.53 -5.14
N ALA A 32 -0.24 6.99 -5.23
CA ALA A 32 0.07 8.39 -5.49
C ALA A 32 -0.48 8.84 -6.85
N ASP A 33 -0.35 8.02 -7.89
CA ASP A 33 -0.83 8.33 -9.25
C ASP A 33 -2.35 8.40 -9.34
N ASN A 34 -3.07 7.78 -8.40
CA ASN A 34 -4.54 7.76 -8.34
C ASN A 34 -5.08 8.53 -7.13
N TRP A 35 -4.32 9.49 -6.59
CA TRP A 35 -4.65 10.17 -5.34
C TRP A 35 -6.05 10.83 -5.34
N GLU A 36 -6.47 11.40 -6.48
CA GLU A 36 -7.80 12.01 -6.59
C GLU A 36 -8.94 11.01 -6.34
N THR A 37 -8.75 9.73 -6.66
CA THR A 37 -9.76 8.71 -6.35
C THR A 37 -9.84 8.44 -4.85
N VAL A 38 -8.69 8.34 -4.18
CA VAL A 38 -8.61 8.11 -2.74
C VAL A 38 -9.17 9.31 -1.97
N LYS A 39 -8.77 10.52 -2.36
CA LYS A 39 -9.19 11.78 -1.73
C LYS A 39 -10.70 12.02 -1.84
N ASN A 40 -11.31 11.65 -2.96
CA ASN A 40 -12.74 11.87 -3.21
C ASN A 40 -13.62 10.66 -2.80
N PHE A 41 -13.06 9.71 -2.05
CA PHE A 41 -13.81 8.57 -1.52
C PHE A 41 -15.06 9.04 -0.72
N GLN A 42 -16.23 8.51 -1.09
CA GLN A 42 -17.50 8.84 -0.45
C GLN A 42 -17.81 7.77 0.60
N ALA A 43 -17.45 8.06 1.86
CA ALA A 43 -17.81 7.20 2.98
C ALA A 43 -19.32 7.23 3.23
N LYS A 44 -19.84 6.14 3.79
CA LYS A 44 -21.20 6.05 4.31
C LYS A 44 -21.20 6.26 5.82
N ALA A 45 -22.37 6.62 6.36
CA ALA A 45 -22.52 6.91 7.79
C ALA A 45 -22.27 5.68 8.69
N ASP A 46 -22.46 4.48 8.15
CA ASP A 46 -22.29 3.19 8.83
C ASP A 46 -20.93 2.51 8.53
N ASP A 47 -20.05 3.15 7.77
CA ASP A 47 -18.73 2.60 7.49
C ASP A 47 -17.86 2.61 8.76
N LEU A 48 -17.18 1.49 9.01
CA LEU A 48 -16.19 1.35 10.09
C LEU A 48 -14.78 1.44 9.52
N LEU A 49 -14.01 2.41 9.98
CA LEU A 49 -12.62 2.60 9.58
C LEU A 49 -11.66 1.93 10.57
N ILE A 50 -10.83 1.02 10.06
CA ILE A 50 -9.67 0.49 10.78
C ILE A 50 -8.42 1.19 10.22
N ALA A 51 -7.79 2.01 11.05
CA ALA A 51 -6.58 2.75 10.69
C ALA A 51 -5.40 2.28 11.53
N THR A 52 -4.40 1.67 10.88
CA THR A 52 -3.17 1.20 11.53
C THR A 52 -1.95 1.61 10.73
N TYR A 53 -0.79 1.67 11.39
CA TYR A 53 0.47 1.68 10.68
C TYR A 53 0.70 0.29 10.06
N PRO A 54 1.38 0.16 8.91
CA PRO A 54 1.66 -1.15 8.34
C PRO A 54 2.36 -2.06 9.37
N LYS A 55 1.87 -3.30 9.49
CA LYS A 55 2.40 -4.36 10.37
C LYS A 55 2.13 -4.19 11.88
N SER A 56 1.21 -3.31 12.27
CA SER A 56 0.65 -3.26 13.64
C SER A 56 -0.18 -4.50 13.99
#